data_AF-A0A9E2ZA09-F1
#
_entry.id   AF-A0A9E2ZA09-F1
#
_cell.length_a   1.000
_cell.length_b   1.000
_cell.length_c   1.000
_cell.angle_alpha   90.00
_cell.angle_beta   90.00
_cell.angle_gamma   90.00
#
_symmetry.space_group_name_H-M   'P 1'
#
loop_
_entity.id
_entity.type
_entity.pdbx_description
1 polymer ?
#
loop_
_entity_poly.entity_id
_entity_poly.type
_entity_poly.pdbx_seq_one_letter_code
_entity_poly.pdbx_strand_id
1 'polypeptide(L)' 'TAELAKAGAGPVSVIGTGGLAPVVVPETETIEHHVPELTLLGLRLAYERNTA' A
#
# COMPACT_ATOMS: atom_id res chain seq x y z
N THR A 1 -12.24 16.95 -2.92
CA THR A 1 -11.44 16.12 -1.99
C THR A 1 -12.08 14.75 -1.89
N ALA A 2 -11.94 13.94 -2.94
CA ALA A 2 -12.45 12.57 -2.97
C ALA A 2 -11.27 11.64 -3.27
N GLU A 3 -10.42 11.46 -2.28
CA GLU A 3 -9.42 10.40 -2.27
C GLU A 3 -10.06 9.21 -1.55
N LEU A 4 -10.09 8.07 -2.25
CA LEU A 4 -10.85 6.85 -1.93
C LEU A 4 -12.37 7.05 -2.01
N ALA A 5 -12.95 6.75 -3.18
CA ALA A 5 -14.36 6.36 -3.23
C ALA A 5 -14.60 5.31 -2.14
N LYS A 6 -15.73 5.36 -1.43
CA LYS A 6 -16.12 4.31 -0.47
C LYS A 6 -15.99 2.96 -1.20
N ALA A 7 -14.87 2.28 -1.00
CA ALA A 7 -14.80 0.85 -1.18
C ALA A 7 -15.94 0.29 -0.33
N GLY A 8 -16.62 -0.75 -0.84
CA GLY A 8 -17.82 -1.31 -0.20
C GLY A 8 -17.66 -1.47 1.32
N ALA A 9 -18.78 -1.51 2.04
CA ALA A 9 -18.90 -1.35 3.50
C ALA A 9 -18.14 -2.33 4.42
N GLY A 10 -17.07 -2.99 3.96
CA GLY A 10 -16.16 -3.80 4.75
C GLY A 10 -14.94 -3.02 5.25
N PRO A 11 -14.14 -3.65 6.13
CA PRO A 11 -12.91 -3.06 6.64
C PRO A 11 -11.90 -2.81 5.51
N VAL A 12 -11.16 -1.71 5.62
CA VAL A 12 -10.09 -1.31 4.70
C VAL A 12 -8.76 -1.50 5.40
N SER A 13 -7.82 -2.17 4.75
CA SER A 13 -6.43 -2.24 5.22
C SER A 13 -5.61 -1.10 4.62
N VAL A 14 -4.82 -0.45 5.47
CA VAL A 14 -4.00 0.72 5.10
C VAL A 14 -2.52 0.34 5.14
N ILE A 15 -1.84 0.48 3.99
CA ILE A 15 -0.44 0.08 3.82
C ILE A 15 0.41 1.32 3.50
N GLY A 16 1.49 1.51 4.26
CA GLY A 16 2.50 2.55 4.04
C GLY A 16 3.71 2.02 3.26
N THR A 17 4.24 2.84 2.34
CA THR A 17 5.45 2.56 1.57
C THR A 17 6.18 3.87 1.19
N GLY A 18 7.36 3.78 0.60
CA GLY A 18 8.17 4.92 0.18
C GLY A 18 9.17 5.41 1.23
N GLY A 19 10.11 6.27 0.81
CA GLY A 19 11.29 6.62 1.61
C GLY A 19 11.01 7.35 2.92
N LEU A 20 9.85 8.01 3.06
CA LEU A 20 9.45 8.70 4.29
C LEU A 20 8.57 7.85 5.21
N ALA A 21 8.11 6.67 4.76
CA ALA A 21 7.25 5.81 5.57
C ALA A 21 7.89 5.42 6.92
N PRO A 22 9.20 5.16 7.06
CA PRO A 22 9.81 4.89 8.37
C PRO A 22 9.63 6.01 9.41
N VAL A 23 9.44 7.26 8.97
CA VAL A 23 9.21 8.41 9.86
C VAL A 23 7.72 8.60 10.16
N VAL A 24 6.85 8.31 9.18
CA VAL A 24 5.40 8.52 9.31
C VAL A 24 4.71 7.38 10.06
N VAL A 25 5.11 6.13 9.82
CA VAL A 25 4.49 4.92 10.40
C VAL A 25 4.44 4.91 11.94
N PRO A 26 5.51 5.28 12.69
CA PRO A 26 5.43 5.30 14.15
C PRO A 26 4.51 6.42 14.70
N GLU A 27 4.20 7.43 13.89
CA GLU A 27 3.43 8.62 14.29
C GLU A 27 1.96 8.54 13.86
N THR A 28 1.49 7.36 13.42
CA THR A 28 0.10 7.16 12.94
C THR A 28 -0.54 5.92 13.54
N GLU A 29 -1.84 6.01 13.80
CA GLU A 29 -2.67 4.90 14.27
C GLU A 29 -3.36 4.15 13.13
N THR A 30 -3.38 4.73 11.92
CA THR A 30 -4.19 4.21 10.81
C THR A 30 -3.43 3.27 9.88
N ILE A 31 -2.09 3.33 9.83
CA ILE A 31 -1.30 2.44 8.98
C ILE A 31 -1.13 1.10 9.69
N GLU A 32 -1.62 0.02 9.07
CA GLU A 32 -1.56 -1.33 9.62
C GLU A 32 -0.26 -2.05 9.25
N HIS A 33 0.29 -1.73 8.06
CA HIS A 33 1.46 -2.42 7.51
C HIS A 33 2.43 -1.45 6.84
N HIS A 34 3.73 -1.64 7.08
CA HIS A 34 4.79 -0.94 6.34
C HIS A 34 5.47 -1.93 5.39
N VAL A 35 5.38 -1.67 4.08
CA VAL A 35 5.93 -2.52 3.02
C VAL A 35 6.84 -1.67 2.11
N PRO A 36 8.15 -1.58 2.40
CA PRO A 36 9.07 -0.74 1.64
C PRO A 36 9.12 -1.06 0.13
N GLU A 37 9.06 -2.35 -0.21
CA GLU A 37 9.22 -2.84 -1.58
C GLU A 37 7.89 -3.03 -2.32
N LEU A 38 6.80 -2.39 -1.86
CA LEU A 38 5.45 -2.61 -2.39
C LEU A 38 5.39 -2.44 -3.92
N THR A 39 6.06 -1.42 -4.45
CA THR A 39 6.13 -1.18 -5.89
C THR A 39 6.89 -2.29 -6.62
N LEU A 40 8.03 -2.75 -6.11
CA LEU A 40 8.81 -3.81 -6.75
C LEU A 40 8.06 -5.14 -6.73
N LEU A 41 7.37 -5.46 -5.64
CA LEU A 41 6.47 -6.63 -5.57
C LEU A 41 5.39 -6.56 -6.65
N GLY A 42 4.73 -5.42 -6.79
CA GLY A 42 3.73 -5.20 -7.84
C GLY A 42 4.29 -5.34 -9.25
N LEU A 43 5.46 -4.76 -9.53
CA LEU A 43 6.13 -4.87 -10.84
C LEU A 43 6.52 -6.31 -11.18
N ARG A 44 7.01 -7.07 -10.19
CA ARG A 44 7.30 -8.50 -10.36
C ARG A 44 6.04 -9.28 -10.74
N LEU A 45 4.94 -9.09 -10.00
CA LEU A 45 3.67 -9.76 -10.29
C LEU A 45 3.13 -9.38 -11.68
N ALA A 46 3.26 -8.12 -12.07
CA ALA A 46 2.85 -7.65 -13.40
C ALA A 46 3.70 -8.31 -14.49
N TYR A 47 5.02 -8.39 -14.32
CA TYR A 47 5.90 -9.10 -15.25
C TYR A 47 5.48 -10.57 -15.40
N GLU A 48 5.38 -11.30 -14.28
CA GLU A 48 5.04 -12.73 -14.27
C GLU A 48 3.69 -13.02 -14.95
N ARG A 49 2.70 -12.12 -14.80
CA ARG A 49 1.38 -12.24 -15.48
C ARG A 49 1.44 -12.03 -16.99
N ASN A 50 2.39 -11.24 -17.48
CA ASN A 50 2.48 -10.86 -18.89
C ASN A 50 3.53 -11.66 -19.68
N THR A 51 4.32 -12.49 -19.00
CA THR A 51 5.29 -13.40 -19.65
C THR A 51 4.79 -14.83 -19.82
N ALA A 52 3.51 -15.09 -19.52
CA ALA A 52 2.83 -16.36 -19.80
C ALA A 52 2.33 -16.42 -21.25
#